data_AF-A0A8I6REC0-F1
#
_entry.id   AF-A0A8I6REC0-F1
#
_cell.length_a   1.000
_cell.length_b   1.000
_cell.length_c   1.000
_cell.angle_alpha   90.00
_cell.angle_beta   90.00
_cell.angle_gamma   90.00
#
_symmetry.space_group_name_H-M   'P 1'
#
loop_
_entity.id
_entity.type
_entity.pdbx_description
1 polymer ?
#
loop_
_entity_poly.entity_id
_entity_poly.type
_entity_poly.pdbx_seq_one_letter_code
_entity_poly.pdbx_strand_id
1 'polypeptide(L)'
;MSNTSSKRTIYVGGLAEEVDEKVLKSAFLAFGEILDIQVPLDYQTEKHRGFAFIEFEFSEDAAAAIDNMNDSELFGRTIRVNLAKPQKIKEGSSRPVWSEDSWLQEHAGETLEVNEKASKEDVEEKQKNRNPEVYFDISVGAKRVGRVIILLRKDIAPKTAENFRALCTHEKGYGYQNSIFHRIIPEFMAQGGDFTNHDGTGGKSIYGNKFEDENFQLTHNQAGVLSMANSGKNTNGSQFFLCFGPATWLNGKHVVFGQVIRGLEVLKLIEAVGTKSGKPTEKVTIINCGELT
;
A
#
# COMPACT_ATOMS: atom_id res chain seq x y z
N MET A 1 -12.38 -3.33 -16.56
CA MET A 1 -11.91 -4.55 -17.27
C MET A 1 -11.34 -5.48 -16.21
N SER A 2 -11.90 -6.68 -16.15
CA SER A 2 -11.77 -7.66 -15.07
C SER A 2 -10.31 -8.02 -14.74
N ASN A 3 -10.00 -7.98 -13.45
CA ASN A 3 -8.76 -8.48 -12.86
C ASN A 3 -8.64 -10.00 -13.08
N THR A 4 -8.04 -10.40 -14.20
CA THR A 4 -7.76 -11.81 -14.56
C THR A 4 -6.50 -12.37 -13.89
N SER A 5 -5.88 -11.64 -12.96
CA SER A 5 -4.60 -11.98 -12.34
C SER A 5 -4.66 -13.19 -11.39
N SER A 6 -5.85 -13.67 -11.02
CA SER A 6 -6.01 -14.75 -10.03
C SER A 6 -6.00 -16.18 -10.60
N LYS A 7 -5.86 -16.35 -11.93
CA LYS A 7 -5.93 -17.68 -12.60
C LYS A 7 -4.62 -18.13 -13.24
N ARG A 8 -3.54 -17.36 -13.12
CA ARG A 8 -2.25 -17.62 -13.81
C ARG A 8 -1.16 -18.15 -12.89
N THR A 9 -1.35 -18.04 -11.58
CA THR A 9 -0.39 -18.51 -10.59
C THR A 9 -0.84 -19.85 -10.02
N ILE A 10 0.07 -20.82 -10.03
CA ILE A 10 -0.12 -22.12 -9.39
C ILE A 10 0.68 -22.20 -8.10
N TYR A 11 0.13 -22.91 -7.12
CA TYR A 11 0.78 -23.31 -5.89
C TYR A 11 1.21 -24.76 -6.03
N VAL A 12 2.50 -25.02 -5.82
CA VAL A 12 3.09 -26.35 -5.83
C VAL A 12 3.56 -26.67 -4.41
N GLY A 13 2.90 -27.60 -3.73
CA GLY A 13 3.26 -28.08 -2.39
C GLY A 13 3.81 -29.50 -2.43
N GLY A 14 4.48 -29.92 -1.35
CA GLY A 14 5.00 -31.28 -1.22
C GLY A 14 6.35 -31.50 -1.90
N LEU A 15 7.10 -30.42 -2.16
CA LEU A 15 8.42 -30.50 -2.77
C LEU A 15 9.42 -31.18 -1.82
N ALA A 16 10.20 -32.12 -2.34
CA ALA A 16 11.35 -32.70 -1.64
C ALA A 16 12.43 -31.64 -1.44
N GLU A 17 13.22 -31.77 -0.36
CA GLU A 17 14.24 -30.78 0.04
C GLU A 17 15.37 -30.57 -0.98
N GLU A 18 15.46 -31.43 -1.99
CA GLU A 18 16.48 -31.41 -3.04
C GLU A 18 16.01 -30.64 -4.29
N VAL A 19 14.80 -30.06 -4.26
CA VAL A 19 14.18 -29.44 -5.44
C VAL A 19 14.50 -27.95 -5.49
N ASP A 20 15.43 -27.60 -6.39
CA ASP A 20 15.78 -26.22 -6.69
C ASP A 20 14.86 -25.56 -7.72
N GLU A 21 14.91 -24.23 -7.80
CA GLU A 21 14.23 -23.41 -8.82
C GLU A 21 14.52 -23.89 -10.25
N LYS A 22 15.75 -24.32 -10.54
CA LYS A 22 16.15 -24.84 -11.86
C LYS A 22 15.42 -26.13 -12.23
N VAL A 23 15.16 -26.98 -11.25
CA VAL A 23 14.46 -28.26 -11.43
C VAL A 23 12.98 -27.98 -11.67
N LEU A 24 12.38 -27.09 -10.88
CA LEU A 24 11.00 -26.63 -11.09
C LEU A 24 10.83 -26.00 -12.47
N LYS A 25 11.75 -25.12 -12.87
CA LYS A 25 11.73 -24.51 -14.20
C LYS A 25 11.75 -25.56 -15.30
N SER A 26 12.58 -26.59 -15.18
CA SER A 26 12.69 -27.65 -16.19
C SER A 26 11.43 -28.53 -16.25
N ALA A 27 10.81 -28.81 -15.11
CA ALA A 27 9.58 -29.62 -15.04
C ALA A 27 8.35 -28.87 -15.59
N PHE A 28 8.23 -27.57 -15.29
CA PHE A 28 7.05 -26.78 -15.63
C PHE A 28 7.12 -26.10 -17.00
N LEU A 29 8.32 -25.93 -17.57
CA LEU A 29 8.52 -25.39 -18.93
C LEU A 29 7.94 -26.29 -20.03
N ALA A 30 7.70 -27.58 -19.73
CA ALA A 30 7.01 -28.48 -20.65
C ALA A 30 5.53 -28.12 -20.90
N PHE A 31 4.91 -27.36 -19.98
CA PHE A 31 3.48 -27.02 -20.03
C PHE A 31 3.21 -25.59 -20.48
N GLY A 32 4.18 -24.69 -20.38
CA GLY A 32 4.03 -23.30 -20.81
C GLY A 32 5.21 -22.40 -20.44
N GLU A 33 5.18 -21.17 -20.95
CA GLU A 33 6.19 -20.15 -20.61
C GLU A 33 5.95 -19.60 -19.20
N ILE A 34 7.00 -19.65 -18.39
CA ILE A 34 6.99 -19.23 -16.98
C ILE A 34 7.49 -17.79 -16.89
N LEU A 35 6.70 -16.91 -16.29
CA LEU A 35 7.04 -15.51 -16.01
C LEU A 35 7.89 -15.37 -14.75
N ASP A 36 7.48 -16.01 -13.66
CA ASP A 36 8.14 -15.91 -12.35
C ASP A 36 8.03 -17.21 -11.55
N ILE A 37 9.05 -17.51 -10.75
CA ILE A 37 9.08 -18.65 -9.83
C ILE A 37 9.49 -18.13 -8.46
N GLN A 38 8.60 -18.28 -7.48
CA GLN A 38 8.86 -17.90 -6.10
C GLN A 38 8.97 -19.14 -5.22
N VAL A 39 10.17 -19.38 -4.69
CA VAL A 39 10.43 -20.45 -3.73
C VAL A 39 10.77 -19.80 -2.38
N PRO A 40 9.82 -19.73 -1.43
CA PRO A 40 10.11 -19.20 -0.11
C PRO A 40 11.15 -20.07 0.62
N LEU A 41 12.33 -19.49 0.83
CA LEU A 41 13.43 -20.07 1.59
C LEU A 41 13.25 -19.74 3.09
N ASP A 42 13.58 -20.69 3.95
CA ASP A 42 13.73 -20.45 5.37
C ASP A 42 15.14 -19.96 5.68
N TYR A 43 15.23 -18.75 6.25
CA TYR A 43 16.49 -18.05 6.49
C TYR A 43 17.38 -18.75 7.54
N GLN A 44 16.82 -19.64 8.36
CA GLN A 44 17.59 -20.37 9.37
C GLN A 44 18.20 -21.68 8.85
N THR A 45 17.58 -22.30 7.85
CA THR A 45 17.96 -23.62 7.36
C THR A 45 18.52 -23.61 5.94
N GLU A 46 18.51 -22.44 5.26
CA GLU A 46 18.86 -22.25 3.83
C GLU A 46 18.10 -23.17 2.87
N LYS A 47 17.02 -23.81 3.36
CA LYS A 47 16.19 -24.76 2.61
C LYS A 47 14.86 -24.14 2.26
N HIS A 48 14.26 -24.58 1.17
CA HIS A 48 12.91 -24.17 0.79
C HIS A 48 11.86 -24.79 1.71
N ARG A 49 10.77 -24.07 1.97
CA ARG A 49 9.70 -24.49 2.90
C ARG A 49 8.80 -25.63 2.38
N GLY A 50 9.28 -26.39 1.39
CA GLY A 50 8.53 -27.49 0.77
C GLY A 50 7.38 -27.06 -0.16
N PHE A 51 7.32 -25.78 -0.55
CA PHE A 51 6.35 -25.28 -1.53
C PHE A 51 6.93 -24.15 -2.38
N ALA A 52 6.35 -23.96 -3.56
CA ALA A 52 6.70 -22.92 -4.52
C ALA A 52 5.44 -22.33 -5.16
N PHE A 53 5.57 -21.12 -5.69
CA PHE A 53 4.58 -20.48 -6.54
C PHE A 53 5.18 -20.28 -7.93
N ILE A 54 4.41 -20.60 -8.96
CA ILE A 54 4.83 -20.47 -10.35
C ILE A 54 3.78 -19.64 -11.08
N GLU A 55 4.22 -18.58 -11.75
CA GLU A 55 3.37 -17.72 -12.57
C GLU A 55 3.59 -18.02 -14.06
N PHE A 56 2.51 -18.39 -14.75
CA PHE A 56 2.53 -18.61 -16.19
C PHE A 56 2.08 -17.36 -16.96
N GLU A 57 2.52 -17.23 -18.20
CA GLU A 57 2.04 -16.19 -19.11
C GLU A 57 0.54 -16.35 -19.38
N PHE A 58 0.10 -17.58 -19.66
CA PHE A 58 -1.29 -17.92 -19.98
C PHE A 58 -1.96 -18.70 -18.85
N SER A 59 -3.25 -18.43 -18.65
CA SER A 59 -4.06 -19.17 -17.65
C SER A 59 -4.45 -20.58 -18.09
N GLU A 60 -4.34 -20.89 -19.39
CA GLU A 60 -4.59 -22.23 -19.94
C GLU A 60 -3.45 -23.19 -19.57
N ASP A 61 -2.21 -22.72 -19.73
CA ASP A 61 -0.99 -23.45 -19.33
C ASP A 61 -0.98 -23.78 -17.83
N ALA A 62 -1.41 -22.82 -17.00
CA ALA A 62 -1.55 -23.02 -15.57
C ALA A 62 -2.56 -24.14 -15.22
N ALA A 63 -3.67 -24.25 -15.96
CA ALA A 63 -4.66 -25.32 -15.76
C ALA A 63 -4.12 -26.68 -16.24
N ALA A 64 -3.47 -26.72 -17.41
CA ALA A 64 -2.83 -27.93 -17.92
C ALA A 64 -1.73 -28.45 -16.99
N ALA A 65 -0.96 -27.54 -16.38
CA ALA A 65 0.04 -27.90 -15.37
C ALA A 65 -0.60 -28.50 -14.11
N ILE A 66 -1.75 -27.98 -13.65
CA ILE A 66 -2.47 -28.55 -12.50
C ILE A 66 -2.95 -29.97 -12.81
N ASP A 67 -3.63 -30.16 -13.94
CA ASP A 67 -4.27 -31.44 -14.25
C ASP A 67 -3.24 -32.56 -14.49
N ASN A 68 -2.07 -32.24 -15.02
CA ASN A 68 -1.03 -33.24 -15.31
C ASN A 68 -0.02 -33.45 -14.17
N MET A 69 0.24 -32.42 -13.36
CA MET A 69 1.29 -32.50 -12.31
C MET A 69 0.73 -32.70 -10.90
N ASN A 70 -0.57 -32.45 -10.66
CA ASN A 70 -1.15 -32.74 -9.36
C ASN A 70 -1.12 -34.25 -9.09
N ASP A 71 -0.58 -34.64 -7.93
CA ASP A 71 -0.34 -36.02 -7.50
C ASP A 71 0.76 -36.77 -8.30
N SER A 72 1.58 -36.05 -9.08
CA SER A 72 2.79 -36.61 -9.69
C SER A 72 3.90 -36.82 -8.64
N GLU A 73 4.80 -37.77 -8.92
CA GLU A 73 5.95 -38.03 -8.06
C GLU A 73 7.18 -37.26 -8.52
N LEU A 74 7.70 -36.40 -7.65
CA LEU A 74 8.94 -35.66 -7.88
C LEU A 74 9.91 -35.97 -6.73
N PHE A 75 11.03 -36.62 -7.05
CA PHE A 75 12.04 -37.06 -6.06
C PHE A 75 11.45 -37.91 -4.91
N GLY A 76 10.56 -38.85 -5.24
CA GLY A 76 9.99 -39.79 -4.27
C GLY A 76 8.96 -39.19 -3.31
N ARG A 77 8.51 -37.94 -3.54
CA ARG A 77 7.37 -37.33 -2.86
C ARG A 77 6.29 -36.94 -3.87
N THR A 78 5.03 -37.18 -3.51
CA THR A 78 3.87 -36.73 -4.29
C THR A 78 3.72 -35.22 -4.14
N ILE A 79 3.74 -34.50 -5.25
CA ILE A 79 3.51 -33.05 -5.25
C ILE A 79 2.02 -32.73 -5.40
N ARG A 80 1.58 -31.63 -4.79
CA ARG A 80 0.21 -31.12 -4.90
C ARG A 80 0.22 -29.80 -5.63
N VAL A 81 -0.46 -29.75 -6.77
CA VAL A 81 -0.54 -28.55 -7.60
C VAL A 81 -1.97 -28.02 -7.55
N ASN A 82 -2.13 -26.77 -7.13
CA ASN A 82 -3.44 -26.12 -7.06
C ASN A 82 -3.36 -24.70 -7.61
N LEU A 83 -4.49 -24.10 -7.96
CA LEU A 83 -4.54 -22.66 -8.22
C LEU A 83 -4.10 -21.91 -6.95
N ALA A 84 -3.09 -21.04 -7.09
CA ALA A 84 -2.66 -20.21 -5.99
C ALA A 84 -3.79 -19.22 -5.68
N LYS A 85 -4.28 -19.22 -4.43
CA LYS A 85 -5.10 -18.10 -3.97
C LYS A 85 -4.21 -16.85 -4.06
N PRO A 86 -4.69 -15.74 -4.66
CA PRO A 86 -3.90 -14.53 -4.75
C PRO A 86 -3.43 -14.20 -3.35
N GLN A 87 -2.12 -14.06 -3.19
CA GLN A 87 -1.50 -13.79 -1.92
C GLN A 87 -2.09 -12.47 -1.42
N LYS A 88 -3.09 -12.53 -0.53
CA LYS A 88 -3.28 -11.45 0.43
C LYS A 88 -1.95 -11.41 1.15
N ILE A 89 -1.15 -10.39 0.85
CA ILE A 89 -0.02 -10.01 1.69
C ILE A 89 -0.58 -10.02 3.10
N LYS A 90 -0.21 -11.04 3.89
CA LYS A 90 -0.41 -10.98 5.32
C LYS A 90 0.61 -9.94 5.77
N GLU A 91 0.20 -8.68 5.84
CA GLU A 91 0.91 -7.66 6.61
C GLU A 91 0.95 -8.13 8.06
N GLY A 92 2.00 -8.88 8.36
CA GLY A 92 2.20 -9.54 9.64
C GLY A 92 3.65 -9.57 10.10
N SER A 93 4.55 -8.87 9.41
CA SER A 93 5.95 -8.72 9.85
C SER A 93 6.32 -7.27 10.22
N SER A 94 5.34 -6.45 10.56
CA SER A 94 5.59 -5.18 11.24
C SER A 94 4.50 -4.95 12.28
N ARG A 95 4.46 -5.79 13.32
CA ARG A 95 3.69 -5.52 14.54
C ARG A 95 4.63 -4.84 15.54
N PRO A 96 4.39 -3.56 15.89
CA PRO A 96 5.04 -2.93 17.04
C PRO A 96 4.73 -3.67 18.34
N VAL A 97 5.67 -3.66 19.27
CA VAL A 97 5.74 -4.40 20.55
C VAL A 97 4.72 -3.94 21.61
N TRP A 98 3.62 -3.28 21.24
CA TRP A 98 2.63 -2.74 22.20
C TRP A 98 1.26 -3.44 22.16
N SER A 99 1.24 -4.73 21.78
CA SER A 99 0.03 -5.57 21.84
C SER A 99 0.01 -6.51 23.05
N GLU A 100 0.51 -6.08 24.20
CA GLU A 100 0.32 -6.78 25.46
C GLU A 100 -0.82 -6.08 26.22
N ASP A 101 -2.06 -6.38 25.83
CA ASP A 101 -3.22 -6.12 26.68
C ASP A 101 -3.38 -7.31 27.62
N SER A 102 -2.83 -7.17 28.82
CA SER A 102 -3.16 -7.93 30.04
C SER A 102 -4.64 -7.74 30.49
N TRP A 103 -5.50 -7.37 29.54
CA TRP A 103 -6.92 -7.07 29.70
C TRP A 103 -7.81 -8.14 29.03
N LEU A 104 -7.26 -8.89 28.05
CA LEU A 104 -7.98 -9.95 27.32
C LEU A 104 -8.09 -11.29 28.07
N GLN A 105 -7.34 -11.47 29.16
CA GLN A 105 -7.35 -12.72 29.93
C GLN A 105 -8.43 -12.78 31.01
N GLU A 106 -9.06 -11.66 31.36
CA GLU A 106 -10.02 -11.58 32.47
C GLU A 106 -11.49 -11.63 32.01
N HIS A 107 -11.78 -11.54 30.70
CA HIS A 107 -13.15 -11.45 30.19
C HIS A 107 -13.50 -12.40 29.02
N ALA A 108 -12.60 -13.29 28.60
CA ALA A 108 -12.82 -14.18 27.45
C ALA A 108 -13.29 -15.60 27.84
N GLY A 109 -14.15 -15.70 28.85
CA GLY A 109 -14.53 -16.96 29.48
C GLY A 109 -16.02 -17.26 29.52
N GLU A 110 -16.78 -16.97 28.45
CA GLU A 110 -18.11 -17.55 28.14
C GLU A 110 -18.62 -16.84 26.87
N THR A 111 -18.44 -17.38 25.66
CA THR A 111 -19.40 -18.32 25.08
C THR A 111 -18.81 -18.82 23.75
N LEU A 112 -18.43 -20.09 23.73
CA LEU A 112 -18.22 -20.85 22.50
C LEU A 112 -19.57 -21.43 22.08
N GLU A 113 -20.33 -20.71 21.26
CA GLU A 113 -21.26 -21.32 20.33
C GLU A 113 -21.15 -20.64 18.96
N VAL A 114 -20.83 -21.45 17.97
CA VAL A 114 -20.81 -21.08 16.55
C VAL A 114 -22.21 -20.62 16.16
N ASN A 115 -22.37 -19.36 15.77
CA ASN A 115 -23.58 -18.90 15.12
C ASN A 115 -23.24 -18.17 13.82
N GLU A 116 -23.49 -18.82 12.68
CA GLU A 116 -23.27 -18.37 11.30
C GLU A 116 -24.20 -17.22 10.87
N LYS A 117 -24.43 -16.25 11.74
CA LYS A 117 -25.18 -15.03 11.42
C LYS A 117 -24.43 -13.83 11.95
N ALA A 118 -23.35 -13.45 11.27
CA ALA A 118 -22.93 -12.06 11.30
C ALA A 118 -24.13 -11.24 10.77
N SER A 119 -24.69 -10.40 11.62
CA SER A 119 -25.81 -9.55 11.25
C SER A 119 -25.35 -8.61 10.14
N LYS A 120 -26.25 -8.19 9.23
CA LYS A 120 -25.93 -7.22 8.17
C LYS A 120 -25.34 -5.92 8.74
N GLU A 121 -25.73 -5.59 9.97
CA GLU A 121 -25.26 -4.41 10.70
C GLU A 121 -23.76 -4.53 11.08
N ASP A 122 -23.28 -5.70 11.53
CA ASP A 122 -21.87 -5.92 11.88
C ASP A 122 -20.92 -5.86 10.66
N VAL A 123 -21.42 -6.26 9.48
CA VAL A 123 -20.65 -6.22 8.22
C VAL A 123 -20.64 -4.80 7.64
N GLU A 124 -21.75 -4.07 7.72
CA GLU A 124 -21.83 -2.67 7.29
C GLU A 124 -20.99 -1.75 8.18
N GLU A 125 -20.97 -1.98 9.50
CA GLU A 125 -20.16 -1.19 10.44
C GLU A 125 -18.65 -1.45 10.24
N LYS A 126 -18.25 -2.70 10.01
CA LYS A 126 -16.86 -3.05 9.65
C LYS A 126 -16.43 -2.52 8.28
N GLN A 127 -17.34 -2.39 7.32
CA GLN A 127 -17.04 -1.73 6.04
C GLN A 127 -16.91 -0.20 6.19
N LYS A 128 -17.75 0.43 7.03
CA LYS A 128 -17.70 1.88 7.32
C LYS A 128 -16.40 2.34 8.00
N ASN A 129 -15.76 1.42 8.72
CA ASN A 129 -14.53 1.67 9.49
C ASN A 129 -13.23 1.25 8.79
N ARG A 130 -13.27 0.89 7.50
CA ARG A 130 -12.02 0.67 6.77
C ARG A 130 -11.33 1.99 6.50
N ASN A 131 -10.01 1.96 6.63
CA ASN A 131 -9.14 3.07 6.25
C ASN A 131 -9.19 3.26 4.73
N PRO A 132 -9.54 4.47 4.24
CA PRO A 132 -9.61 4.73 2.81
C PRO A 132 -8.24 4.61 2.14
N GLU A 133 -8.22 4.13 0.91
CA GLU A 133 -7.05 4.17 0.04
C GLU A 133 -7.30 5.19 -1.07
N VAL A 134 -6.35 6.11 -1.26
CA VAL A 134 -6.40 7.10 -2.34
C VAL A 134 -5.20 6.94 -3.25
N TYR A 135 -5.32 7.43 -4.48
CA TYR A 135 -4.24 7.37 -5.45
C TYR A 135 -3.90 8.72 -6.05
N PHE A 136 -2.64 8.88 -6.45
CA PHE A 136 -2.14 9.94 -7.31
C PHE A 136 -1.44 9.35 -8.52
N ASP A 137 -1.89 9.72 -9.72
CA ASP A 137 -1.13 9.54 -10.95
C ASP A 137 -0.22 10.76 -11.14
N ILE A 138 1.09 10.54 -11.26
CA ILE A 138 2.10 11.60 -11.26
C ILE A 138 2.75 11.75 -12.63
N SER A 139 2.98 13.00 -13.02
CA SER A 139 3.84 13.38 -14.14
C SER A 139 5.00 14.24 -13.63
N VAL A 140 6.20 14.01 -14.17
CA VAL A 140 7.38 14.87 -14.02
C VAL A 140 7.68 15.46 -15.39
N GLY A 141 7.54 16.78 -15.53
CA GLY A 141 7.53 17.43 -16.83
C GLY A 141 6.43 16.82 -17.72
N ALA A 142 6.81 16.40 -18.94
CA ALA A 142 5.91 15.74 -19.88
C ALA A 142 5.78 14.22 -19.66
N LYS A 143 6.60 13.62 -18.77
CA LYS A 143 6.67 12.17 -18.59
C LYS A 143 5.77 11.73 -17.44
N ARG A 144 4.81 10.84 -17.74
CA ARG A 144 4.07 10.11 -16.72
C ARG A 144 5.01 9.12 -16.02
N VAL A 145 5.15 9.24 -14.71
CA VAL A 145 6.13 8.46 -13.92
C VAL A 145 5.50 7.32 -13.13
N GLY A 146 4.19 7.35 -12.89
CA GLY A 146 3.48 6.23 -12.27
C GLY A 146 2.40 6.66 -11.30
N ARG A 147 1.90 5.68 -10.54
CA ARG A 147 0.85 5.84 -9.54
C ARG A 147 1.40 5.62 -8.14
N VAL A 148 1.02 6.51 -7.22
CA VAL A 148 1.21 6.36 -5.77
C VAL A 148 -0.14 5.97 -5.16
N ILE A 149 -0.15 4.96 -4.30
CA ILE A 149 -1.34 4.58 -3.50
C ILE A 149 -1.03 4.85 -2.03
N ILE A 150 -1.95 5.54 -1.37
CA ILE A 150 -1.80 6.05 -0.02
C ILE A 150 -2.96 5.52 0.83
N LEU A 151 -2.63 4.85 1.92
CA LEU A 151 -3.59 4.50 2.97
C LEU A 151 -3.78 5.70 3.91
N LEU A 152 -5.03 6.10 4.15
CA LEU A 152 -5.39 7.16 5.08
C LEU A 152 -5.82 6.56 6.43
N ARG A 153 -5.22 7.02 7.52
CA ARG A 153 -5.49 6.55 8.88
C ARG A 153 -6.73 7.22 9.46
N LYS A 154 -7.88 6.96 8.85
CA LYS A 154 -9.20 7.44 9.31
C LYS A 154 -9.53 6.96 10.72
N ASP A 155 -9.03 5.78 11.09
CA ASP A 155 -9.12 5.22 12.44
C ASP A 155 -8.42 6.07 13.52
N ILE A 156 -7.41 6.87 13.16
CA ILE A 156 -6.68 7.74 14.10
C ILE A 156 -6.98 9.21 13.89
N ALA A 157 -7.05 9.67 12.65
CA ALA A 157 -7.25 11.07 12.27
C ALA A 157 -8.42 11.20 11.27
N PRO A 158 -9.67 10.92 11.71
CA PRO A 158 -10.83 10.84 10.82
C PRO A 158 -11.12 12.14 10.07
N LYS A 159 -11.01 13.32 10.70
CA LYS A 159 -11.26 14.60 10.03
C LYS A 159 -10.16 14.90 9.00
N THR A 160 -8.91 14.65 9.37
CA THR A 160 -7.77 14.91 8.49
C THR A 160 -7.78 13.97 7.28
N ALA A 161 -8.07 12.69 7.51
CA ALA A 161 -8.24 11.68 6.46
C ALA A 161 -9.42 12.03 5.53
N GLU A 162 -10.57 12.42 6.07
CA GLU A 162 -11.74 12.78 5.26
C GLU A 162 -11.50 14.04 4.42
N ASN A 163 -10.83 15.05 4.97
CA ASN A 163 -10.41 16.22 4.20
C ASN A 163 -9.55 15.82 2.99
N PHE A 164 -8.53 14.99 3.21
CA PHE A 164 -7.64 14.59 2.12
C PHE A 164 -8.35 13.72 1.08
N ARG A 165 -9.19 12.77 1.52
CA ARG A 165 -9.98 11.88 0.65
C ARG A 165 -10.91 12.70 -0.25
N ALA A 166 -11.69 13.62 0.32
CA ALA A 166 -12.60 14.47 -0.43
C ALA A 166 -11.89 15.40 -1.42
N LEU A 167 -10.67 15.86 -1.10
CA LEU A 167 -9.82 16.62 -2.02
C LEU A 167 -9.21 15.75 -3.13
N CYS A 168 -9.04 14.43 -2.91
CA CYS A 168 -8.64 13.49 -3.95
C CYS A 168 -9.77 13.20 -4.94
N THR A 169 -11.03 13.14 -4.47
CA THR A 169 -12.20 12.81 -5.29
C THR A 169 -12.91 14.03 -5.90
N HIS A 170 -12.56 15.24 -5.45
CA HIS A 170 -13.14 16.52 -5.90
C HIS A 170 -14.63 16.65 -5.66
N GLU A 171 -15.20 15.88 -4.75
CA GLU A 171 -16.64 15.89 -4.49
C GLU A 171 -17.16 17.24 -3.98
N LYS A 172 -16.28 18.13 -3.51
CA LYS A 172 -16.61 19.51 -3.12
C LYS A 172 -16.45 20.53 -4.26
N GLY A 173 -16.15 20.09 -5.48
CA GLY A 173 -15.94 20.92 -6.67
C GLY A 173 -14.53 21.50 -6.82
N TYR A 174 -13.60 21.11 -5.95
CA TYR A 174 -12.18 21.47 -5.99
C TYR A 174 -11.35 20.33 -5.38
N GLY A 175 -10.06 20.26 -5.69
CA GLY A 175 -9.22 19.15 -5.23
C GLY A 175 -7.81 19.13 -5.85
N TYR A 176 -7.14 17.99 -5.73
CA TYR A 176 -5.71 17.87 -6.03
C TYR A 176 -5.35 17.63 -7.51
N GLN A 177 -6.28 17.16 -8.33
CA GLN A 177 -6.02 16.98 -9.76
C GLN A 177 -5.56 18.30 -10.40
N ASN A 178 -4.50 18.20 -11.20
CA ASN A 178 -3.75 19.27 -11.84
C ASN A 178 -2.99 20.21 -10.89
N SER A 179 -2.99 19.94 -9.58
CA SER A 179 -2.09 20.61 -8.64
C SER A 179 -0.66 20.06 -8.72
N ILE A 180 0.29 20.75 -8.09
CA ILE A 180 1.71 20.42 -8.18
C ILE A 180 2.36 20.21 -6.81
N PHE A 181 3.47 19.49 -6.83
CA PHE A 181 4.45 19.55 -5.75
C PHE A 181 5.35 20.76 -5.97
N HIS A 182 5.01 21.87 -5.31
CA HIS A 182 5.69 23.16 -5.49
C HIS A 182 7.01 23.24 -4.72
N ARG A 183 7.21 22.35 -3.72
CA ARG A 183 8.42 22.33 -2.90
C ARG A 183 8.90 20.90 -2.65
N ILE A 184 10.07 20.54 -3.16
CA ILE A 184 10.69 19.22 -3.04
C ILE A 184 12.13 19.39 -2.56
N ILE A 185 12.42 18.87 -1.37
CA ILE A 185 13.75 18.91 -0.75
C ILE A 185 14.24 17.46 -0.65
N PRO A 186 15.31 17.08 -1.37
CA PRO A 186 15.90 15.74 -1.28
C PRO A 186 16.28 15.37 0.15
N GLU A 187 16.18 14.09 0.47
CA GLU A 187 16.41 13.49 1.80
C GLU A 187 15.45 13.98 2.90
N PHE A 188 14.44 14.78 2.52
CA PHE A 188 13.48 15.32 3.45
C PHE A 188 12.05 15.02 3.01
N MET A 189 11.49 15.78 2.08
CA MET A 189 10.07 15.67 1.72
C MET A 189 9.72 16.33 0.39
N ALA A 190 8.57 15.91 -0.17
CA ALA A 190 7.85 16.61 -1.23
C ALA A 190 6.53 17.18 -0.70
N GLN A 191 6.37 18.49 -0.80
CA GLN A 191 5.20 19.25 -0.39
C GLN A 191 4.36 19.66 -1.61
N GLY A 192 3.06 19.43 -1.50
CA GLY A 192 2.05 19.74 -2.52
C GLY A 192 0.72 20.15 -1.90
N GLY A 193 -0.34 20.09 -2.70
CA GLY A 193 -1.70 20.35 -2.22
C GLY A 193 -2.13 21.82 -2.19
N ASP A 194 -1.30 22.74 -2.69
CA ASP A 194 -1.73 24.08 -3.07
C ASP A 194 -2.32 24.04 -4.49
N PHE A 195 -3.64 23.90 -4.56
CA PHE A 195 -4.38 23.86 -5.81
C PHE A 195 -4.91 25.24 -6.25
N THR A 196 -4.64 26.32 -5.50
CA THR A 196 -5.12 27.66 -5.86
C THR A 196 -4.00 28.53 -6.43
N ASN A 197 -2.85 28.58 -5.76
CA ASN A 197 -1.74 29.46 -6.13
C ASN A 197 -0.52 28.68 -6.63
N HIS A 198 -0.44 27.39 -6.29
CA HIS A 198 0.64 26.49 -6.70
C HIS A 198 2.05 26.92 -6.22
N ASP A 199 2.13 27.68 -5.12
CA ASP A 199 3.38 28.24 -4.62
C ASP A 199 3.56 28.09 -3.09
N GLY A 200 2.56 27.53 -2.42
CA GLY A 200 2.54 27.31 -0.97
C GLY A 200 1.80 28.39 -0.19
N THR A 201 1.29 29.43 -0.85
CA THR A 201 0.49 30.50 -0.22
C THR A 201 -1.01 30.22 -0.22
N GLY A 202 -1.44 29.23 -0.99
CA GLY A 202 -2.85 28.92 -1.22
C GLY A 202 -3.35 27.61 -0.59
N GLY A 203 -4.47 27.13 -1.13
CA GLY A 203 -5.16 25.94 -0.67
C GLY A 203 -6.24 26.22 0.40
N LYS A 204 -7.17 25.28 0.54
CA LYS A 204 -8.24 25.31 1.56
C LYS A 204 -8.74 23.90 1.85
N SER A 205 -9.18 23.67 3.08
CA SER A 205 -9.80 22.41 3.48
C SER A 205 -11.26 22.32 3.04
N ILE A 206 -11.86 21.14 3.16
CA ILE A 206 -13.30 20.97 2.99
C ILE A 206 -14.13 21.61 4.11
N TYR A 207 -13.50 21.99 5.22
CA TYR A 207 -14.12 22.60 6.40
C TYR A 207 -14.00 24.14 6.42
N GLY A 208 -13.41 24.73 5.38
CA GLY A 208 -13.09 26.16 5.29
C GLY A 208 -11.59 26.39 5.04
N ASN A 209 -11.12 27.62 5.26
CA ASN A 209 -9.74 27.98 4.95
C ASN A 209 -8.71 27.19 5.79
N LYS A 210 -8.99 27.00 7.09
CA LYS A 210 -8.12 26.30 8.03
C LYS A 210 -8.92 25.43 9.00
N PHE A 211 -8.31 24.37 9.51
CA PHE A 211 -8.83 23.53 10.59
C PHE A 211 -7.73 23.15 11.60
N GLU A 212 -8.16 22.65 12.76
CA GLU A 212 -7.33 22.35 13.93
C GLU A 212 -6.40 21.14 13.71
N ASP A 213 -5.36 21.04 14.54
CA ASP A 213 -4.52 19.84 14.62
C ASP A 213 -5.30 18.75 15.36
N GLU A 214 -5.66 17.68 14.65
CA GLU A 214 -6.57 16.66 15.19
C GLU A 214 -5.93 15.82 16.32
N ASN A 215 -4.72 15.31 16.11
CA ASN A 215 -3.88 14.70 17.13
C ASN A 215 -2.44 14.50 16.59
N PHE A 216 -1.54 14.06 17.48
CA PHE A 216 -0.13 13.75 17.14
C PHE A 216 0.28 12.32 17.54
N GLN A 217 -0.65 11.36 17.47
CA GLN A 217 -0.38 9.97 17.86
C GLN A 217 0.61 9.29 16.90
N LEU A 218 0.48 9.58 15.61
CA LEU A 218 1.36 9.08 14.56
C LEU A 218 2.60 9.95 14.40
N THR A 219 3.71 9.34 13.98
CA THR A 219 5.03 9.99 13.92
C THR A 219 5.69 9.85 12.56
N HIS A 220 6.66 10.72 12.27
CA HIS A 220 7.41 10.77 11.02
C HIS A 220 8.61 9.83 11.07
N ASN A 221 8.36 8.53 11.17
CA ASN A 221 9.38 7.52 11.45
C ASN A 221 9.98 6.84 10.20
N GLN A 222 9.39 7.03 9.01
CA GLN A 222 9.81 6.32 7.79
C GLN A 222 9.46 7.09 6.50
N ALA A 223 10.03 6.62 5.39
CA ALA A 223 9.70 7.09 4.05
C ALA A 223 8.23 6.78 3.70
N GLY A 224 7.62 7.64 2.89
CA GLY A 224 6.23 7.51 2.45
C GLY A 224 5.20 7.96 3.48
N VAL A 225 5.60 8.43 4.67
CA VAL A 225 4.67 9.05 5.63
C VAL A 225 4.01 10.29 5.02
N LEU A 226 2.68 10.36 5.09
CA LEU A 226 1.86 11.50 4.66
C LEU A 226 1.45 12.33 5.87
N SER A 227 1.69 13.64 5.78
CA SER A 227 1.46 14.57 6.89
C SER A 227 1.01 15.95 6.41
N MET A 228 0.28 16.68 7.26
CA MET A 228 -0.26 18.00 6.93
C MET A 228 0.83 19.07 6.95
N ALA A 229 0.88 19.90 5.91
CA ALA A 229 1.64 21.15 5.96
C ALA A 229 0.79 22.22 6.67
N ASN A 230 1.44 23.02 7.51
CA ASN A 230 0.79 24.10 8.25
C ASN A 230 1.74 25.30 8.41
N SER A 231 1.21 26.44 8.83
CA SER A 231 1.96 27.67 9.15
C SER A 231 1.92 27.97 10.65
N GLY A 232 1.93 26.92 11.48
CA GLY A 232 1.72 27.00 12.92
C GLY A 232 0.50 26.20 13.39
N LYS A 233 0.29 26.16 14.71
CA LYS A 233 -0.77 25.38 15.35
C LYS A 233 -2.14 25.70 14.73
N ASN A 234 -2.94 24.65 14.50
CA ASN A 234 -4.32 24.76 14.02
C ASN A 234 -4.48 25.52 12.70
N THR A 235 -3.53 25.36 11.77
CA THR A 235 -3.59 26.01 10.45
C THR A 235 -3.57 25.02 9.29
N ASN A 236 -4.12 23.83 9.50
CA ASN A 236 -4.21 22.80 8.47
C ASN A 236 -5.18 23.24 7.37
N GLY A 237 -4.82 23.04 6.11
CA GLY A 237 -5.64 23.40 4.95
C GLY A 237 -5.76 22.22 3.98
N SER A 238 -5.25 22.40 2.76
CA SER A 238 -5.12 21.30 1.79
C SER A 238 -3.67 20.88 1.53
N GLN A 239 -2.69 21.68 1.95
CA GLN A 239 -1.30 21.36 1.71
C GLN A 239 -0.83 20.20 2.58
N PHE A 240 -0.01 19.34 1.99
CA PHE A 240 0.53 18.13 2.61
C PHE A 240 1.97 17.93 2.19
N PHE A 241 2.68 17.05 2.87
CA PHE A 241 3.97 16.55 2.41
C PHE A 241 4.10 15.04 2.56
N LEU A 242 4.89 14.46 1.66
CA LEU A 242 5.33 13.07 1.68
C LEU A 242 6.80 13.02 2.06
N CYS A 243 7.14 12.26 3.10
CA CYS A 243 8.51 12.11 3.56
C CYS A 243 9.31 11.17 2.64
N PHE A 244 10.56 11.53 2.32
CA PHE A 244 11.50 10.62 1.65
C PHE A 244 12.27 9.73 2.64
N GLY A 245 12.28 10.11 3.92
CA GLY A 245 12.87 9.35 5.03
C GLY A 245 12.32 9.82 6.39
N PRO A 246 12.85 9.30 7.51
CA PRO A 246 12.41 9.72 8.85
C PRO A 246 12.63 11.22 9.10
N ALA A 247 11.62 11.90 9.65
CA ALA A 247 11.62 13.35 9.92
C ALA A 247 11.12 13.67 11.33
N THR A 248 11.71 13.04 12.35
CA THR A 248 11.22 13.03 13.73
C THR A 248 11.14 14.43 14.38
N TRP A 249 11.89 15.42 13.90
CA TRP A 249 11.82 16.81 14.38
C TRP A 249 10.50 17.52 14.08
N LEU A 250 9.65 16.93 13.24
CA LEU A 250 8.29 17.38 12.92
C LEU A 250 7.21 16.77 13.83
N ASN A 251 7.57 15.78 14.65
CA ASN A 251 6.62 15.14 15.58
C ASN A 251 6.03 16.18 16.55
N GLY A 252 4.72 16.08 16.82
CA GLY A 252 4.00 17.03 17.67
C GLY A 252 3.73 18.41 17.05
N LYS A 253 4.10 18.62 15.78
CA LYS A 253 3.91 19.90 15.05
C LYS A 253 3.08 19.75 13.78
N HIS A 254 3.16 18.58 13.14
CA HIS A 254 2.43 18.27 11.92
C HIS A 254 1.63 16.98 12.12
N VAL A 255 0.35 16.99 11.75
CA VAL A 255 -0.55 15.85 11.89
C VAL A 255 -0.19 14.82 10.81
N VAL A 256 0.28 13.66 11.25
CA VAL A 256 0.46 12.48 10.38
C VAL A 256 -0.88 11.76 10.26
N PHE A 257 -1.31 11.48 9.03
CA PHE A 257 -2.65 10.92 8.79
C PHE A 257 -2.69 9.85 7.68
N GLY A 258 -1.53 9.43 7.15
CA GLY A 258 -1.50 8.37 6.16
C GLY A 258 -0.10 7.91 5.80
N GLN A 259 -0.02 6.94 4.90
CA GLN A 259 1.23 6.40 4.40
C GLN A 259 1.08 5.87 2.97
N VAL A 260 2.11 6.06 2.15
CA VAL A 260 2.26 5.41 0.85
C VAL A 260 2.43 3.89 1.05
N ILE A 261 1.49 3.12 0.52
CA ILE A 261 1.52 1.65 0.55
C ILE A 261 1.99 1.04 -0.78
N ARG A 262 1.89 1.78 -1.89
CA ARG A 262 2.43 1.38 -3.22
C ARG A 262 2.93 2.61 -3.98
N GLY A 263 3.96 2.44 -4.82
CA GLY A 263 4.53 3.52 -5.62
C GLY A 263 5.63 4.33 -4.92
N LEU A 264 6.38 3.73 -3.98
CA LEU A 264 7.53 4.38 -3.34
C LEU A 264 8.64 4.71 -4.36
N GLU A 265 8.74 3.93 -5.43
CA GLU A 265 9.61 4.21 -6.58
C GLU A 265 9.25 5.53 -7.29
N VAL A 266 7.96 5.89 -7.31
CA VAL A 266 7.52 7.19 -7.86
C VAL A 266 7.98 8.33 -6.95
N LEU A 267 7.97 8.14 -5.62
CA LEU A 267 8.51 9.15 -4.69
C LEU A 267 10.01 9.39 -4.93
N LYS A 268 10.80 8.35 -5.22
CA LYS A 268 12.23 8.51 -5.59
C LYS A 268 12.41 9.33 -6.87
N LEU A 269 11.53 9.16 -7.85
CA LEU A 269 11.56 9.96 -9.09
C LEU A 269 11.15 11.43 -8.84
N ILE A 270 10.20 11.67 -7.94
CA ILE A 270 9.83 13.02 -7.49
C ILE A 270 11.01 13.67 -6.75
N GLU A 271 11.68 12.93 -5.86
CA GLU A 271 12.84 13.38 -5.10
C GLU A 271 14.00 13.80 -6.00
N ALA A 272 14.25 13.03 -7.07
CA ALA A 272 15.36 13.25 -8.00
C ALA A 272 15.32 14.61 -8.72
N VAL A 273 14.14 15.24 -8.82
CA VAL A 273 13.98 16.59 -9.39
C VAL A 273 13.88 17.69 -8.32
N GLY A 274 14.05 17.33 -7.04
CA GLY A 274 14.09 18.25 -5.92
C GLY A 274 15.39 19.05 -5.86
N THR A 275 15.36 20.15 -5.12
CA THR A 275 16.54 20.99 -4.90
C THR A 275 16.67 21.41 -3.43
N LYS A 276 17.86 21.88 -3.03
CA LYS A 276 18.09 22.37 -1.67
C LYS A 276 17.23 23.60 -1.32
N SER A 277 16.87 24.43 -2.29
CA SER A 277 15.95 25.57 -2.09
C SER A 277 14.48 25.14 -2.05
N GLY A 278 14.19 23.88 -2.40
CA GLY A 278 12.85 23.33 -2.49
C GLY A 278 12.18 23.52 -3.86
N LYS A 279 12.57 24.49 -4.67
CA LYS A 279 11.96 24.66 -6.00
C LYS A 279 12.42 23.53 -6.93
N PRO A 280 11.52 22.69 -7.47
CA PRO A 280 11.96 21.56 -8.30
C PRO A 280 12.49 22.00 -9.66
N THR A 281 13.39 21.21 -10.23
CA THR A 281 13.97 21.44 -11.57
C THR A 281 12.97 21.19 -12.69
N GLU A 282 12.01 20.29 -12.45
CA GLU A 282 10.91 19.99 -13.36
C GLU A 282 9.57 20.05 -12.64
N LYS A 283 8.51 20.39 -13.39
CA LYS A 283 7.16 20.48 -12.83
C LYS A 283 6.63 19.09 -12.49
N VAL A 284 6.40 18.82 -11.22
CA VAL A 284 5.75 17.57 -10.75
C VAL A 284 4.27 17.82 -10.53
N THR A 285 3.42 17.16 -11.32
CA THR A 285 1.97 17.39 -11.35
C THR A 285 1.20 16.13 -10.97
N ILE A 286 0.15 16.28 -10.16
CA ILE A 286 -0.85 15.25 -9.90
C ILE A 286 -1.84 15.27 -11.07
N ILE A 287 -1.64 14.45 -12.08
CA ILE A 287 -2.45 14.50 -13.32
C ILE A 287 -3.83 13.86 -13.15
N ASN A 288 -3.97 12.95 -12.19
CA ASN A 288 -5.23 12.33 -11.82
C ASN A 288 -5.15 11.85 -10.37
N CYS A 289 -6.28 11.86 -9.66
CA CYS A 289 -6.37 11.37 -8.30
C CYS A 289 -7.78 10.90 -7.98
N GLY A 290 -7.93 10.14 -6.90
CA GLY A 290 -9.21 9.62 -6.48
C GLY A 290 -9.10 8.64 -5.31
N GLU A 291 -10.23 8.07 -4.93
CA GLU A 291 -10.34 7.01 -3.94
C GLU A 291 -10.42 5.64 -4.64
N LEU A 292 -9.75 4.63 -4.09
CA LEU A 292 -9.86 3.23 -4.52
C LEU A 292 -11.01 2.59 -3.74
N THR A 293 -12.00 2.09 -4.47
CA THR A 293 -13.19 1.39 -3.93
C THR A 293 -13.09 -0.11 -4.13
#